data_AF-A0A0M8MML1-F1
#
_entry.id   AF-A0A0M8MML1-F1
#
_cell.length_a   1.000
_cell.length_b   1.000
_cell.length_c   1.000
_cell.angle_alpha   90.00
_cell.angle_beta   90.00
_cell.angle_gamma   90.00
#
_symmetry.space_group_name_H-M   'P 1'
#
loop_
_entity.id
_entity.type
_entity.pdbx_description
1 polymer ?
#
loop_
_entity_poly.entity_id
_entity_poly.type
_entity_poly.pdbx_seq_one_letter_code
_entity_poly.pdbx_strand_id
1 'polypeptide(L)'
;MALALRRRGRSVRYLLARGYASASTNPVVYISRTRNPYFNLAWEDFLFRTLPENEPACFLYVNDPCVVVGRNQNLWSEVDPQAMREENVSVIRRQSGGGTVYHDPGNLNFSFHTSKASFARRIHTELIAEAFKSKPVSLPSKHGIDPVFLTDRNDLAVLDVQATEAEEKWFRKVSGSAYKLANHRAYHHGTLLLDANLRRMSMLKQRRSHMTTNAVSSVPSPVTNLTMAFPDQAARLACECVMEAIYAAFCRKYGPSNKVWVDERMLDHTAQIKSRTYHVRENYESLQSWDWLYGSNPAFSVTASTEHVPFDQASLTVTLHCTHGRVDRVDVETPSPTLAQAVQQLKGAPYDALAWAPPSSVPPSTAPAVEARLAAWLKKAL
;
A
#
# COMPACT_ATOMS: atom_id res chain seq x y z
N MET A 1 44.38 4.21 -46.56
CA MET A 1 44.26 3.31 -45.39
C MET A 1 43.78 4.12 -44.19
N ALA A 2 42.63 3.73 -43.65
CA ALA A 2 42.03 4.05 -42.35
C ALA A 2 41.81 5.53 -41.94
N LEU A 3 40.53 5.91 -41.98
CA LEU A 3 39.93 7.11 -41.38
C LEU A 3 40.16 7.18 -39.86
N ALA A 4 40.59 8.34 -39.38
CA ALA A 4 40.60 8.70 -37.96
C ALA A 4 39.19 9.16 -37.51
N LEU A 5 38.45 8.25 -36.86
CA LEU A 5 37.20 8.57 -36.18
C LEU A 5 37.49 9.20 -34.81
N ARG A 6 37.22 10.50 -34.70
CA ARG A 6 37.15 11.26 -33.44
C ARG A 6 36.09 10.66 -32.51
N ARG A 7 36.50 9.99 -31.43
CA ARG A 7 35.64 9.76 -30.26
C ARG A 7 35.83 10.90 -29.25
N ARG A 8 34.80 11.74 -29.10
CA ARG A 8 34.69 12.71 -28.00
C ARG A 8 34.50 11.92 -26.69
N GLY A 9 35.58 11.73 -25.93
CA GLY A 9 35.50 11.28 -24.55
C GLY A 9 34.91 12.38 -23.68
N ARG A 10 33.63 12.26 -23.28
CA ARG A 10 33.10 13.00 -22.14
C ARG A 10 33.57 12.28 -20.88
N SER A 11 34.64 12.80 -20.26
CA SER A 11 35.02 12.43 -18.91
C SER A 11 33.91 12.89 -17.95
N VAL A 12 33.10 11.94 -17.46
CA VAL A 12 32.19 12.18 -16.34
C VAL A 12 33.04 12.24 -15.08
N ARG A 13 33.38 13.46 -14.63
CA ARG A 13 33.95 13.67 -13.31
C ARG A 13 32.90 13.27 -12.27
N TYR A 14 33.11 12.15 -11.60
CA TYR A 14 32.44 11.88 -10.32
C TYR A 14 32.85 12.98 -9.34
N LEU A 15 31.94 13.92 -9.10
CA LEU A 15 32.02 14.80 -7.94
C LEU A 15 31.89 13.91 -6.72
N LEU A 16 33.03 13.56 -6.11
CA LEU A 16 33.09 13.06 -4.76
C LEU A 16 32.31 14.04 -3.88
N ALA A 17 31.15 13.61 -3.40
CA ALA A 17 30.36 14.35 -2.44
C ALA A 17 31.26 14.65 -1.25
N ARG A 18 31.53 15.95 -1.04
CA ARG A 18 32.21 16.46 0.14
C ARG A 18 31.53 15.88 1.37
N GLY A 19 32.33 15.30 2.26
CA GLY A 19 31.87 14.75 3.53
C GLY A 19 31.09 15.80 4.30
N TYR A 20 29.80 15.56 4.47
CA TYR A 20 29.08 16.12 5.60
C TYR A 20 29.68 15.47 6.85
N ALA A 21 30.27 16.29 7.72
CA ALA A 21 30.56 15.88 9.09
C ALA A 21 29.29 15.23 9.64
N SER A 22 29.34 13.92 9.95
CA SER A 22 28.13 13.20 10.33
C SER A 22 27.68 13.72 11.68
N ALA A 23 26.56 14.45 11.70
CA ALA A 23 25.80 14.56 12.94
C ALA A 23 25.63 13.13 13.48
N SER A 24 25.98 12.90 14.74
CA SER A 24 25.87 11.58 15.37
C SER A 24 24.43 11.08 15.19
N THR A 25 24.23 10.13 14.28
CA THR A 25 22.94 9.50 14.08
C THR A 25 22.75 8.45 15.15
N ASN A 26 21.56 8.37 15.74
CA ASN A 26 21.18 7.32 16.67
C ASN A 26 20.18 6.37 15.96
N PRO A 27 20.66 5.43 15.13
CA PRO A 27 19.80 4.58 14.33
C PRO A 27 19.08 3.54 15.21
N VAL A 28 17.82 3.27 14.88
CA VAL A 28 17.00 2.26 15.58
C VAL A 28 16.27 1.35 14.60
N VAL A 29 16.15 0.07 14.94
CA VAL A 29 15.29 -0.88 14.21
C VAL A 29 14.17 -1.36 15.12
N TYR A 30 12.93 -1.10 14.71
CA TYR A 30 11.72 -1.61 15.34
C TYR A 30 11.27 -2.90 14.65
N ILE A 31 10.82 -3.89 15.42
CA ILE A 31 10.25 -5.15 14.90
C ILE A 31 8.91 -5.39 15.59
N SER A 32 7.83 -5.52 14.81
CA SER A 32 6.52 -5.83 15.35
C SER A 32 6.41 -7.31 15.73
N ARG A 33 5.85 -7.59 16.90
CA ARG A 33 5.48 -8.94 17.36
C ARG A 33 4.01 -9.28 17.12
N THR A 34 3.21 -8.30 16.72
CA THR A 34 1.79 -8.52 16.37
C THR A 34 1.62 -8.52 14.85
N ARG A 35 0.60 -9.24 14.40
CA ARG A 35 0.17 -9.27 13.00
C ARG A 35 -1.04 -8.37 12.74
N ASN A 36 -1.46 -7.60 13.75
CA ASN A 36 -2.56 -6.66 13.60
C ASN A 36 -2.18 -5.50 12.64
N PRO A 37 -2.82 -5.39 11.46
CA PRO A 37 -2.50 -4.34 10.49
C PRO A 37 -2.80 -2.93 11.01
N TYR A 38 -3.83 -2.75 11.86
CA TYR A 38 -4.17 -1.47 12.45
C TYR A 38 -3.07 -1.01 13.40
N PHE A 39 -2.54 -1.91 14.24
CA PHE A 39 -1.42 -1.58 15.13
C PHE A 39 -0.17 -1.24 14.32
N ASN A 40 0.18 -2.07 13.34
CA ASN A 40 1.40 -1.86 12.55
C ASN A 40 1.37 -0.52 11.80
N LEU A 41 0.24 -0.16 11.16
CA LEU A 41 0.10 1.15 10.52
C LEU A 41 0.01 2.30 11.53
N ALA A 42 -0.57 2.06 12.72
CA ALA A 42 -0.60 3.05 13.79
C ALA A 42 0.81 3.39 14.29
N TRP A 43 1.62 2.36 14.53
CA TRP A 43 3.00 2.48 14.95
C TRP A 43 3.88 3.14 13.89
N GLU A 44 3.71 2.79 12.60
CA GLU A 44 4.42 3.43 11.48
C GLU A 44 4.20 4.95 11.46
N ASP A 45 2.94 5.41 11.56
CA ASP A 45 2.65 6.85 11.58
C ASP A 45 3.10 7.52 12.89
N PHE A 46 3.06 6.80 14.02
CA PHE A 46 3.62 7.30 15.28
C PHE A 46 5.11 7.57 15.12
N LEU A 47 5.91 6.61 14.65
CA LEU A 47 7.34 6.78 14.38
C LEU A 47 7.59 7.94 13.41
N PHE A 48 6.76 8.10 12.39
CA PHE A 48 6.88 9.21 11.45
C PHE A 48 6.72 10.58 12.11
N ARG A 49 5.79 10.71 13.07
CA ARG A 49 5.47 11.97 13.75
C ARG A 49 6.40 12.29 14.92
N THR A 50 6.98 11.28 15.56
CA THR A 50 7.62 11.44 16.86
C THR A 50 9.14 11.28 16.82
N LEU A 51 9.68 10.51 15.87
CA LEU A 51 11.12 10.32 15.80
C LEU A 51 11.85 11.61 15.39
N PRO A 52 12.96 11.96 16.07
CA PRO A 52 13.82 13.09 15.71
C PRO A 52 14.41 12.99 14.29
N GLU A 53 14.67 14.13 13.66
CA GLU A 53 15.20 14.22 12.30
C GLU A 53 16.55 13.52 12.10
N ASN A 54 17.40 13.53 13.12
CA ASN A 54 18.72 12.91 13.15
C ASN A 54 18.71 11.42 13.56
N GLU A 55 17.53 10.81 13.71
CA GLU A 55 17.37 9.39 14.02
C GLU A 55 16.75 8.65 12.82
N PRO A 56 17.58 8.06 11.94
CA PRO A 56 17.11 7.09 10.97
C PRO A 56 16.50 5.90 11.68
N ALA A 57 15.34 5.43 11.23
CA ALA A 57 14.74 4.22 11.77
C ALA A 57 14.28 3.26 10.68
N CYS A 58 14.29 1.97 10.99
CA CYS A 58 13.67 0.93 10.18
C CYS A 58 12.58 0.25 11.02
N PHE A 59 11.39 0.05 10.47
CA PHE A 59 10.33 -0.72 11.10
C PHE A 59 9.99 -1.92 10.23
N LEU A 60 10.07 -3.13 10.78
CA LEU A 60 9.79 -4.39 10.11
C LEU A 60 8.55 -5.04 10.71
N TYR A 61 7.61 -5.46 9.86
CA TYR A 61 6.35 -6.04 10.32
C TYR A 61 5.71 -6.97 9.29
N VAL A 62 4.89 -7.89 9.78
CA VAL A 62 4.06 -8.80 8.98
C VAL A 62 2.62 -8.58 9.42
N ASN A 63 1.67 -8.61 8.50
CA ASN A 63 0.24 -8.47 8.82
C ASN A 63 -0.48 -9.79 8.58
N ASP A 64 -1.56 -10.00 9.33
CA ASP A 64 -2.58 -10.98 8.97
C ASP A 64 -3.25 -10.59 7.64
N PRO A 65 -3.92 -11.55 6.96
CA PRO A 65 -4.54 -11.33 5.65
C PRO A 65 -5.39 -10.04 5.59
N CYS A 66 -4.93 -9.06 4.81
CA CYS A 66 -5.62 -7.80 4.61
C CYS A 66 -5.30 -7.15 3.26
N VAL A 67 -6.21 -6.30 2.79
CA VAL A 67 -5.97 -5.42 1.64
C VAL A 67 -5.69 -4.02 2.17
N VAL A 68 -4.53 -3.46 1.81
CA VAL A 68 -4.13 -2.10 2.21
C VAL A 68 -4.28 -1.15 1.02
N VAL A 69 -5.29 -0.28 1.06
CA VAL A 69 -5.52 0.76 0.05
C VAL A 69 -4.74 2.03 0.37
N GLY A 70 -4.25 2.71 -0.67
CA GLY A 70 -3.51 3.96 -0.52
C GLY A 70 -4.40 5.13 -0.10
N ARG A 71 -3.78 6.14 0.52
CA ARG A 71 -4.49 7.32 1.07
C ARG A 71 -5.48 7.94 0.08
N ASN A 72 -5.04 8.18 -1.16
CA ASN A 72 -5.79 8.91 -2.18
C ASN A 72 -6.46 8.00 -3.22
N GLN A 73 -6.71 6.73 -2.87
CA GLN A 73 -7.40 5.80 -3.75
C GLN A 73 -8.89 5.78 -3.42
N ASN A 74 -9.72 5.47 -4.42
CA ASN A 74 -11.10 5.10 -4.16
C ASN A 74 -11.13 3.58 -3.89
N LEU A 75 -11.61 3.23 -2.71
CA LEU A 75 -11.64 1.87 -2.21
C LEU A 75 -12.48 0.97 -3.13
N TRP A 76 -13.66 1.40 -3.57
CA TRP A 76 -14.56 0.61 -4.41
C TRP A 76 -14.06 0.44 -5.86
N SER A 77 -13.18 1.32 -6.37
CA SER A 77 -12.52 1.08 -7.68
C SER A 77 -11.45 0.01 -7.64
N GLU A 78 -10.92 -0.28 -6.46
CA GLU A 78 -9.61 -0.95 -6.31
C GLU A 78 -9.71 -2.37 -5.76
N VAL A 79 -10.83 -2.69 -5.12
CA VAL A 79 -11.07 -3.98 -4.47
C VAL A 79 -12.36 -4.61 -4.96
N ASP A 80 -12.48 -5.91 -4.78
CA ASP A 80 -13.73 -6.66 -4.94
C ASP A 80 -14.34 -6.95 -3.56
N PRO A 81 -15.37 -6.19 -3.12
CA PRO A 81 -16.02 -6.41 -1.83
C PRO A 81 -16.62 -7.81 -1.66
N GLN A 82 -17.07 -8.45 -2.74
CA GLN A 82 -17.66 -9.78 -2.69
C GLN A 82 -16.57 -10.84 -2.48
N ALA A 83 -15.52 -10.84 -3.32
CA ALA A 83 -14.40 -11.76 -3.17
C ALA A 83 -13.72 -11.60 -1.79
N MET A 84 -13.62 -10.38 -1.27
CA MET A 84 -13.09 -10.12 0.07
C MET A 84 -13.94 -10.74 1.18
N ARG A 85 -15.27 -10.74 1.05
CA ARG A 85 -16.18 -11.42 2.00
C ARG A 85 -16.01 -12.92 1.95
N GLU A 86 -15.95 -13.49 0.75
CA GLU A 86 -15.79 -14.93 0.54
C GLU A 86 -14.45 -15.45 1.09
N GLU A 87 -13.38 -14.67 0.94
CA GLU A 87 -12.04 -15.01 1.44
C GLU A 87 -11.78 -14.56 2.89
N ASN A 88 -12.76 -13.92 3.54
CA ASN A 88 -12.66 -13.34 4.88
C ASN A 88 -11.43 -12.42 5.05
N VAL A 89 -11.22 -11.51 4.10
CA VAL A 89 -10.11 -10.56 4.10
C VAL A 89 -10.64 -9.15 4.31
N SER A 90 -10.09 -8.44 5.30
CA SER A 90 -10.48 -7.07 5.60
C SER A 90 -9.68 -6.03 4.80
N VAL A 91 -10.30 -4.88 4.55
CA VAL A 91 -9.63 -3.70 3.97
C VAL A 91 -9.20 -2.72 5.06
N ILE A 92 -8.07 -2.04 4.83
CA ILE A 92 -7.57 -0.95 5.66
C ILE A 92 -6.96 0.14 4.76
N ARG A 93 -7.11 1.41 5.14
CA ARG A 93 -6.50 2.54 4.43
C ARG A 93 -5.24 3.00 5.15
N ARG A 94 -4.13 3.11 4.42
CA ARG A 94 -2.85 3.61 4.97
C ARG A 94 -2.68 5.12 4.82
N GLN A 95 -1.72 5.65 5.57
CA GLN A 95 -1.41 7.08 5.62
C GLN A 95 -0.61 7.60 4.40
N SER A 96 0.12 6.73 3.69
CA SER A 96 0.89 7.06 2.48
C SER A 96 0.07 6.96 1.20
N GLY A 97 0.57 7.57 0.12
CA GLY A 97 0.01 7.40 -1.23
C GLY A 97 0.36 6.04 -1.86
N GLY A 98 0.18 5.92 -3.17
CA GLY A 98 0.46 4.69 -3.94
C GLY A 98 -0.77 3.79 -4.13
N GLY A 99 -0.55 2.62 -4.73
CA GLY A 99 -1.60 1.67 -5.10
C GLY A 99 -2.03 0.71 -3.97
N THR A 100 -2.99 -0.16 -4.28
CA THR A 100 -3.54 -1.17 -3.38
C THR A 100 -2.63 -2.39 -3.32
N VAL A 101 -2.39 -2.94 -2.14
CA VAL A 101 -1.58 -4.15 -1.95
C VAL A 101 -2.30 -5.15 -1.05
N TYR A 102 -1.98 -6.44 -1.21
CA TYR A 102 -2.46 -7.52 -0.35
C TYR A 102 -1.33 -7.97 0.56
N HIS A 103 -1.60 -8.11 1.85
CA HIS A 103 -0.66 -8.63 2.83
C HIS A 103 -1.21 -9.94 3.39
N ASP A 104 -0.29 -10.84 3.73
CA ASP A 104 -0.51 -12.05 4.51
C ASP A 104 0.82 -12.42 5.22
N PRO A 105 0.89 -13.54 5.98
CA PRO A 105 2.13 -13.96 6.63
C PRO A 105 3.33 -14.22 5.70
N GLY A 106 3.10 -14.41 4.39
CA GLY A 106 4.13 -14.56 3.36
C GLY A 106 4.63 -13.23 2.79
N ASN A 107 4.09 -12.09 3.25
CA ASN A 107 4.49 -10.75 2.83
C ASN A 107 5.14 -9.97 3.99
N LEU A 108 6.44 -9.73 3.90
CA LEU A 108 7.19 -8.88 4.84
C LEU A 108 7.02 -7.41 4.46
N ASN A 109 6.77 -6.54 5.44
CA ASN A 109 6.70 -5.10 5.25
C ASN A 109 7.88 -4.42 5.93
N PHE A 110 8.34 -3.34 5.33
CA PHE A 110 9.38 -2.49 5.88
C PHE A 110 8.97 -1.03 5.79
N SER A 111 9.40 -0.19 6.74
CA SER A 111 9.30 1.27 6.67
C SER A 111 10.59 1.91 7.17
N PHE A 112 11.26 2.66 6.31
CA PHE A 112 12.45 3.43 6.63
C PHE A 112 12.09 4.90 6.83
N HIS A 113 12.36 5.42 8.03
CA HIS A 113 12.10 6.78 8.44
C HIS A 113 13.40 7.57 8.47
N THR A 114 13.42 8.74 7.81
CA THR A 114 14.59 9.61 7.70
C THR A 114 14.17 11.08 7.70
N SER A 115 15.14 12.00 7.76
CA SER A 115 14.88 13.40 7.45
C SER A 115 14.50 13.56 5.98
N LYS A 116 13.65 14.56 5.69
CA LYS A 116 13.29 14.91 4.31
C LYS A 116 14.49 15.35 3.48
N ALA A 117 15.50 15.96 4.11
CA ALA A 117 16.73 16.40 3.45
C ALA A 117 17.61 15.22 2.98
N SER A 118 17.62 14.11 3.73
CA SER A 118 18.38 12.90 3.39
C SER A 118 17.57 11.89 2.58
N PHE A 119 16.30 12.18 2.29
CA PHE A 119 15.41 11.25 1.61
C PHE A 119 15.66 11.21 0.10
N ALA A 120 15.94 10.01 -0.40
CA ALA A 120 15.82 9.70 -1.83
C ALA A 120 15.15 8.34 -1.99
N ARG A 121 14.23 8.25 -2.95
CA ARG A 121 13.44 7.02 -3.20
C ARG A 121 14.30 5.77 -3.38
N ARG A 122 15.48 5.95 -3.96
CA ARG A 122 16.41 4.87 -4.32
C ARG A 122 17.20 4.32 -3.13
N ILE A 123 17.50 5.15 -2.13
CA ILE A 123 18.43 4.83 -1.04
C ILE A 123 18.05 3.54 -0.29
N HIS A 124 16.78 3.43 0.09
CA HIS A 124 16.30 2.31 0.90
C HIS A 124 15.93 1.10 0.04
N THR A 125 15.49 1.33 -1.21
CA THR A 125 15.32 0.25 -2.18
C THR A 125 16.66 -0.44 -2.48
N GLU A 126 17.76 0.30 -2.65
CA GLU A 126 19.11 -0.26 -2.79
C GLU A 126 19.55 -1.02 -1.53
N LEU A 127 19.29 -0.47 -0.33
CA LEU A 127 19.59 -1.15 0.92
C LEU A 127 18.93 -2.54 0.99
N ILE A 128 17.65 -2.64 0.59
CA ILE A 128 16.96 -3.93 0.53
C ILE A 128 17.59 -4.86 -0.51
N ALA A 129 17.90 -4.37 -1.72
CA ALA A 129 18.59 -5.18 -2.72
C ALA A 129 19.94 -5.73 -2.23
N GLU A 130 20.72 -4.91 -1.52
CA GLU A 130 21.97 -5.31 -0.87
C GLU A 130 21.78 -6.36 0.22
N ALA A 131 20.64 -6.34 0.94
CA ALA A 131 20.34 -7.35 1.96
C ALA A 131 20.34 -8.76 1.38
N PHE A 132 19.85 -8.93 0.14
CA PHE A 132 19.81 -10.22 -0.55
C PHE A 132 21.17 -10.71 -1.06
N LYS A 133 22.20 -9.87 -1.09
CA LYS A 133 23.55 -10.25 -1.56
C LYS A 133 24.50 -10.69 -0.43
N SER A 134 24.08 -10.55 0.82
CA SER A 134 24.89 -10.84 1.99
C SER A 134 24.26 -11.89 2.89
N LYS A 135 25.06 -12.55 3.73
CA LYS A 135 24.54 -13.42 4.80
C LYS A 135 23.59 -12.62 5.70
N PRO A 136 22.52 -13.23 6.23
CA PRO A 136 22.20 -14.67 6.19
C PRO A 136 21.54 -15.17 4.89
N VAL A 137 21.17 -14.28 3.97
CA VAL A 137 20.40 -14.65 2.76
C VAL A 137 21.31 -15.09 1.60
N SER A 138 22.13 -14.17 1.07
CA SER A 138 23.13 -14.42 0.03
C SER A 138 22.61 -15.20 -1.20
N LEU A 139 21.71 -14.60 -1.97
CA LEU A 139 21.16 -15.15 -3.21
C LEU A 139 22.15 -15.05 -4.39
N PRO A 140 22.09 -15.99 -5.35
CA PRO A 140 22.94 -15.98 -6.54
C PRO A 140 22.46 -14.98 -7.60
N SER A 141 23.40 -14.26 -8.22
CA SER A 141 23.15 -13.51 -9.45
C SER A 141 22.80 -14.43 -10.62
N LYS A 142 22.01 -13.94 -11.57
CA LYS A 142 21.61 -14.67 -12.79
C LYS A 142 21.79 -13.77 -14.01
N HIS A 143 22.36 -14.29 -15.10
CA HIS A 143 22.56 -13.56 -16.36
C HIS A 143 23.29 -12.21 -16.21
N GLY A 144 24.24 -12.13 -15.27
CA GLY A 144 25.00 -10.91 -15.00
C GLY A 144 24.22 -9.81 -14.25
N ILE A 145 23.01 -10.09 -13.77
CA ILE A 145 22.20 -9.20 -12.93
C ILE A 145 22.20 -9.68 -11.48
N ASP A 146 22.22 -8.74 -10.54
CA ASP A 146 22.00 -8.98 -9.11
C ASP A 146 20.72 -9.79 -8.85
N PRO A 147 20.68 -10.63 -7.79
CA PRO A 147 19.52 -11.50 -7.51
C PRO A 147 18.21 -10.73 -7.35
N VAL A 148 18.28 -9.58 -6.69
CA VAL A 148 17.17 -8.64 -6.53
C VAL A 148 17.68 -7.28 -6.97
N PHE A 149 16.98 -6.64 -7.91
CA PHE A 149 17.43 -5.41 -8.55
C PHE A 149 16.33 -4.37 -8.64
N LEU A 150 16.74 -3.12 -8.87
CA LEU A 150 15.83 -1.99 -9.01
C LEU A 150 15.35 -1.86 -10.45
N THR A 151 14.06 -1.63 -10.62
CA THR A 151 13.48 -1.15 -11.88
C THR A 151 13.64 0.37 -11.99
N ASP A 152 13.36 0.93 -13.17
CA ASP A 152 13.39 2.38 -13.41
C ASP A 152 12.42 3.16 -12.51
N ARG A 153 11.36 2.50 -12.02
CA ARG A 153 10.39 3.09 -11.08
C ARG A 153 10.81 2.98 -9.61
N ASN A 154 12.00 2.46 -9.32
CA ASN A 154 12.50 2.15 -7.97
C ASN A 154 11.68 1.08 -7.22
N ASP A 155 10.97 0.23 -7.95
CA ASP A 155 10.46 -1.05 -7.41
C ASP A 155 11.57 -2.11 -7.42
N LEU A 156 11.46 -3.14 -6.57
CA LEU A 156 12.35 -4.30 -6.63
C LEU A 156 11.75 -5.39 -7.50
N ALA A 157 12.61 -5.97 -8.33
CA ALA A 157 12.29 -7.09 -9.20
C ALA A 157 13.37 -8.18 -9.13
N VAL A 158 12.99 -9.34 -9.64
CA VAL A 158 13.85 -10.49 -9.88
C VAL A 158 13.66 -10.96 -11.32
N LEU A 159 14.60 -11.73 -11.82
CA LEU A 159 14.40 -12.48 -13.06
C LEU A 159 13.47 -13.66 -12.78
N ASP A 160 12.55 -13.92 -13.68
CA ASP A 160 11.75 -15.14 -13.68
C ASP A 160 12.66 -16.38 -13.64
N VAL A 161 12.21 -17.43 -12.95
CA VAL A 161 12.97 -18.68 -12.85
C VAL A 161 13.23 -19.28 -14.24
N GLN A 162 12.33 -19.06 -15.19
CA GLN A 162 12.43 -19.52 -16.59
C GLN A 162 13.22 -18.56 -17.50
N ALA A 163 13.69 -17.42 -17.00
CA ALA A 163 14.41 -16.45 -17.81
C ALA A 163 15.68 -17.05 -18.43
N THR A 164 15.80 -16.96 -19.75
CA THR A 164 16.98 -17.36 -20.53
C THR A 164 17.96 -16.20 -20.74
N GLU A 165 17.53 -14.97 -20.47
CA GLU A 165 18.26 -13.73 -20.69
C GLU A 165 17.80 -12.62 -19.74
N ALA A 166 18.53 -11.52 -19.75
CA ALA A 166 18.36 -10.35 -18.90
C ALA A 166 17.45 -9.28 -19.53
N GLU A 167 16.19 -9.63 -19.83
CA GLU A 167 15.23 -8.73 -20.50
C GLU A 167 14.01 -8.38 -19.63
N GLU A 168 13.44 -7.19 -19.85
CA GLU A 168 12.33 -6.65 -19.04
C GLU A 168 11.08 -7.55 -19.03
N LYS A 169 10.81 -8.29 -20.13
CA LYS A 169 9.71 -9.26 -20.20
C LYS A 169 9.80 -10.36 -19.13
N TRP A 170 11.02 -10.65 -18.66
CA TRP A 170 11.31 -11.62 -17.62
C TRP A 170 11.33 -11.03 -16.21
N PHE A 171 11.15 -9.72 -16.06
CA PHE A 171 11.15 -9.10 -14.75
C PHE A 171 9.85 -9.42 -14.04
N ARG A 172 9.98 -9.80 -12.77
CA ARG A 172 8.85 -10.03 -11.87
C ARG A 172 9.07 -9.18 -10.63
N LYS A 173 8.10 -8.32 -10.33
CA LYS A 173 8.16 -7.44 -9.17
C LYS A 173 8.00 -8.28 -7.90
N VAL A 174 8.86 -8.05 -6.92
CA VAL A 174 8.83 -8.71 -5.60
C VAL A 174 8.55 -7.72 -4.47
N SER A 175 8.57 -6.41 -4.76
CA SER A 175 8.32 -5.35 -3.78
C SER A 175 7.57 -4.20 -4.37
N GLY A 176 6.51 -3.73 -3.71
CA GLY A 176 5.89 -2.42 -3.98
C GLY A 176 6.37 -1.38 -2.99
N SER A 177 6.65 -0.16 -3.47
CA SER A 177 7.06 0.97 -2.62
C SER A 177 6.03 2.10 -2.60
N ALA A 178 5.91 2.74 -1.45
CA ALA A 178 5.16 3.98 -1.27
C ALA A 178 5.90 4.93 -0.31
N TYR A 179 5.53 6.21 -0.35
CA TYR A 179 6.28 7.26 0.32
C TYR A 179 5.33 8.27 0.96
N LYS A 180 5.75 8.83 2.10
CA LYS A 180 5.12 10.00 2.73
C LYS A 180 6.20 11.01 3.09
N LEU A 181 6.05 12.24 2.61
CA LEU A 181 6.94 13.35 2.93
C LEU A 181 6.08 14.46 3.53
N ALA A 182 6.35 14.86 4.77
CA ALA A 182 5.66 15.97 5.42
C ALA A 182 6.58 16.64 6.44
N ASN A 183 6.46 17.95 6.58
CA ASN A 183 7.37 18.76 7.40
C ASN A 183 8.84 18.47 7.03
N HIS A 184 9.65 18.10 8.02
CA HIS A 184 11.06 17.75 7.88
C HIS A 184 11.33 16.24 7.89
N ARG A 185 10.28 15.41 7.83
CA ARG A 185 10.37 13.94 7.89
C ARG A 185 9.92 13.30 6.59
N ALA A 186 10.48 12.14 6.31
CA ALA A 186 10.06 11.29 5.21
C ALA A 186 10.09 9.83 5.66
N TYR A 187 9.14 9.04 5.16
CA TYR A 187 9.30 7.59 5.17
C TYR A 187 9.12 6.98 3.78
N HIS A 188 9.89 5.91 3.55
CA HIS A 188 9.70 4.96 2.47
C HIS A 188 9.28 3.65 3.11
N HIS A 189 8.08 3.19 2.76
CA HIS A 189 7.67 1.86 3.17
C HIS A 189 7.33 1.02 1.95
N GLY A 190 7.36 -0.29 2.13
CA GLY A 190 7.08 -1.21 1.05
C GLY A 190 6.86 -2.62 1.55
N THR A 191 6.54 -3.46 0.59
CA THR A 191 6.28 -4.87 0.79
C THR A 191 7.40 -5.71 0.20
N LEU A 192 7.55 -6.96 0.64
CA LEU A 192 8.42 -7.98 0.07
C LEU A 192 7.64 -9.28 0.01
N LEU A 193 7.37 -9.74 -1.21
CA LEU A 193 6.69 -11.00 -1.50
C LEU A 193 7.68 -12.14 -1.26
N LEU A 194 7.67 -12.68 -0.04
CA LEU A 194 8.52 -13.82 0.32
C LEU A 194 7.87 -15.10 -0.19
N ASP A 195 6.66 -15.37 0.28
CA ASP A 195 5.84 -16.55 -0.02
C ASP A 195 4.34 -16.26 0.10
N ALA A 196 3.90 -15.08 -0.38
CA ALA A 196 2.52 -14.63 -0.27
C ALA A 196 1.57 -15.40 -1.20
N ASN A 197 0.29 -15.45 -0.87
CA ASN A 197 -0.72 -16.06 -1.72
C ASN A 197 -1.09 -15.14 -2.91
N LEU A 198 -0.31 -15.26 -3.99
CA LEU A 198 -0.47 -14.42 -5.20
C LEU A 198 -1.81 -14.62 -5.91
N ARG A 199 -2.40 -15.82 -5.83
CA ARG A 199 -3.74 -16.10 -6.36
C ARG A 199 -4.78 -15.27 -5.61
N ARG A 200 -4.78 -15.36 -4.27
CA ARG A 200 -5.69 -14.57 -3.43
C ARG A 200 -5.50 -13.07 -3.69
N MET A 201 -4.26 -12.57 -3.74
CA MET A 201 -4.00 -11.16 -4.11
C MET A 201 -4.67 -10.74 -5.42
N SER A 202 -4.60 -11.59 -6.46
CA SER A 202 -5.19 -11.28 -7.77
C SER A 202 -6.73 -11.25 -7.75
N MET A 203 -7.37 -12.08 -6.94
CA MET A 203 -8.83 -12.18 -6.85
C MET A 203 -9.44 -11.01 -6.08
N LEU A 204 -8.76 -10.51 -5.05
CA LEU A 204 -9.29 -9.46 -4.17
C LEU A 204 -9.23 -8.05 -4.76
N LYS A 205 -8.49 -7.87 -5.87
CA LYS A 205 -8.28 -6.58 -6.52
C LYS A 205 -9.05 -6.54 -7.83
N GLN A 206 -9.99 -5.60 -7.94
CA GLN A 206 -10.77 -5.39 -9.16
C GLN A 206 -10.54 -3.98 -9.68
N ARG A 207 -10.78 -3.78 -10.98
CA ARG A 207 -11.01 -2.46 -11.57
C ARG A 207 -12.48 -2.38 -11.96
N ARG A 208 -13.26 -1.51 -11.30
CA ARG A 208 -14.65 -1.25 -11.70
C ARG A 208 -14.70 -0.30 -12.90
N SER A 209 -15.48 -0.64 -13.92
CA SER A 209 -15.66 0.14 -15.16
C SER A 209 -16.69 1.27 -15.05
N HIS A 210 -17.62 1.20 -14.10
CA HIS A 210 -18.78 2.11 -14.02
C HIS A 210 -18.65 3.22 -12.97
N MET A 211 -17.42 3.53 -12.55
CA MET A 211 -17.14 4.62 -11.61
C MET A 211 -16.16 5.62 -12.20
N THR A 212 -16.51 6.90 -12.10
CA THR A 212 -15.64 8.02 -12.50
C THR A 212 -15.07 8.68 -11.26
N THR A 213 -13.75 8.84 -11.19
CA THR A 213 -13.07 9.46 -10.04
C THR A 213 -11.70 10.00 -10.44
N ASN A 214 -11.22 11.03 -9.74
CA ASN A 214 -9.84 11.53 -9.84
C ASN A 214 -8.88 10.81 -8.85
N ALA A 215 -9.33 9.70 -8.26
CA ALA A 215 -8.52 8.93 -7.33
C ALA A 215 -7.29 8.29 -8.01
N VAL A 216 -6.25 8.06 -7.22
CA VAL A 216 -5.04 7.37 -7.68
C VAL A 216 -5.37 5.90 -7.95
N SER A 217 -5.19 5.45 -9.19
CA SER A 217 -5.38 4.05 -9.56
C SER A 217 -4.13 3.21 -9.31
N SER A 218 -4.31 1.93 -8.99
CA SER A 218 -3.21 0.95 -8.99
C SER A 218 -2.62 0.78 -10.39
N VAL A 219 -1.30 0.65 -10.46
CA VAL A 219 -0.57 0.24 -11.67
C VAL A 219 -0.24 -1.25 -11.58
N PRO A 220 -0.85 -2.12 -12.40
CA PRO A 220 -0.57 -3.55 -12.43
C PRO A 220 0.89 -3.79 -12.84
N SER A 221 1.48 -4.85 -12.30
CA SER A 221 2.80 -5.32 -12.72
C SER A 221 2.85 -6.83 -12.48
N PRO A 222 3.49 -7.62 -13.36
CA PRO A 222 3.76 -9.02 -13.09
C PRO A 222 4.56 -9.16 -11.80
N VAL A 223 4.09 -10.02 -10.89
CA VAL A 223 4.76 -10.26 -9.60
C VAL A 223 5.17 -11.72 -9.46
N THR A 224 6.10 -11.98 -8.56
CA THR A 224 6.42 -13.33 -8.09
C THR A 224 6.83 -13.30 -6.62
N ASN A 225 6.83 -14.45 -5.97
CA ASN A 225 7.44 -14.62 -4.66
C ASN A 225 8.95 -14.86 -4.81
N LEU A 226 9.72 -14.42 -3.83
CA LEU A 226 11.15 -14.73 -3.77
C LEU A 226 11.39 -16.25 -3.66
N THR A 227 10.57 -16.98 -2.91
CA THR A 227 10.65 -18.45 -2.81
C THR A 227 10.43 -19.14 -4.16
N MET A 228 9.59 -18.57 -5.02
CA MET A 228 9.35 -19.10 -6.37
C MET A 228 10.49 -18.75 -7.35
N ALA A 229 11.11 -17.58 -7.19
CA ALA A 229 12.26 -17.17 -8.00
C ALA A 229 13.57 -17.88 -7.61
N PHE A 230 13.70 -18.28 -6.34
CA PHE A 230 14.88 -18.94 -5.78
C PHE A 230 14.49 -20.18 -4.95
N PRO A 231 13.94 -21.24 -5.58
CA PRO A 231 13.41 -22.40 -4.86
C PRO A 231 14.48 -23.10 -4.01
N ASP A 232 15.71 -23.22 -4.52
CA ASP A 232 16.83 -23.85 -3.80
C ASP A 232 17.30 -23.03 -2.58
N GLN A 233 16.85 -21.78 -2.47
CA GLN A 233 17.18 -20.87 -1.36
C GLN A 233 15.98 -20.57 -0.45
N ALA A 234 14.85 -21.28 -0.61
CA ALA A 234 13.61 -21.00 0.13
C ALA A 234 13.82 -20.96 1.65
N ALA A 235 14.65 -21.84 2.22
CA ALA A 235 14.95 -21.85 3.65
C ALA A 235 15.62 -20.55 4.15
N ARG A 236 16.44 -19.91 3.30
CA ARG A 236 17.11 -18.63 3.61
C ARG A 236 16.23 -17.42 3.36
N LEU A 237 15.09 -17.62 2.70
CA LEU A 237 14.06 -16.62 2.44
C LEU A 237 12.95 -16.63 3.50
N ALA A 238 13.10 -17.43 4.56
CA ALA A 238 12.27 -17.33 5.76
C ALA A 238 12.26 -15.88 6.28
N CYS A 239 11.10 -15.45 6.78
CA CYS A 239 10.85 -14.07 7.16
C CYS A 239 11.91 -13.53 8.13
N GLU A 240 12.28 -14.31 9.13
CA GLU A 240 13.29 -13.97 10.14
C GLU A 240 14.66 -13.76 9.50
N CYS A 241 15.07 -14.62 8.55
CA CYS A 241 16.33 -14.48 7.84
C CYS A 241 16.37 -13.19 7.01
N VAL A 242 15.27 -12.85 6.34
CA VAL A 242 15.16 -11.62 5.55
C VAL A 242 15.14 -10.39 6.47
N MET A 243 14.43 -10.42 7.60
CA MET A 243 14.46 -9.35 8.60
C MET A 243 15.88 -9.11 9.14
N GLU A 244 16.64 -10.18 9.43
CA GLU A 244 18.04 -10.09 9.86
C GLU A 244 18.95 -9.52 8.77
N ALA A 245 18.74 -9.90 7.51
CA ALA A 245 19.49 -9.35 6.39
C ALA A 245 19.23 -7.85 6.20
N ILE A 246 17.98 -7.41 6.33
CA ILE A 246 17.61 -5.99 6.25
C ILE A 246 18.19 -5.22 7.44
N TYR A 247 18.12 -5.77 8.65
CA TYR A 247 18.77 -5.20 9.84
C TYR A 247 20.28 -5.02 9.62
N ALA A 248 20.96 -6.04 9.12
CA ALA A 248 22.40 -5.97 8.84
C ALA A 248 22.72 -4.91 7.77
N ALA A 249 21.92 -4.81 6.71
CA ALA A 249 22.08 -3.80 5.67
C ALA A 249 21.84 -2.38 6.21
N PHE A 250 20.85 -2.20 7.10
CA PHE A 250 20.59 -0.95 7.80
C PHE A 250 21.76 -0.55 8.70
N CYS A 251 22.30 -1.47 9.49
CA CYS A 251 23.48 -1.22 10.32
C CYS A 251 24.72 -0.84 9.52
N ARG A 252 24.96 -1.48 8.36
CA ARG A 252 26.05 -1.11 7.45
C ARG A 252 25.92 0.33 6.93
N LYS A 253 24.68 0.79 6.73
CA LYS A 253 24.40 2.11 6.17
C LYS A 253 24.43 3.23 7.22
N TYR A 254 23.81 3.00 8.38
CA TYR A 254 23.56 4.04 9.38
C TYR A 254 24.36 3.88 10.68
N GLY A 255 25.13 2.79 10.81
CA GLY A 255 25.87 2.45 12.02
C GLY A 255 25.14 1.44 12.91
N PRO A 256 25.81 0.95 13.98
CA PRO A 256 25.22 -0.01 14.91
C PRO A 256 23.88 0.48 15.49
N SER A 257 22.89 -0.39 15.49
CA SER A 257 21.52 -0.08 15.92
C SER A 257 21.00 -1.15 16.88
N ASN A 258 20.20 -0.72 17.86
CA ASN A 258 19.44 -1.63 18.70
C ASN A 258 18.18 -2.13 17.98
N LYS A 259 17.70 -3.32 18.36
CA LYS A 259 16.39 -3.84 17.99
C LYS A 259 15.39 -3.55 19.11
N VAL A 260 14.27 -2.94 18.77
CA VAL A 260 13.17 -2.63 19.69
C VAL A 260 11.96 -3.43 19.25
N TRP A 261 11.45 -4.29 20.13
CA TRP A 261 10.27 -5.09 19.87
C TRP A 261 9.01 -4.33 20.28
N VAL A 262 8.02 -4.29 19.39
CA VAL A 262 6.79 -3.52 19.61
C VAL A 262 5.57 -4.40 19.40
N ASP A 263 4.50 -4.16 20.16
CA ASP A 263 3.22 -4.85 20.03
C ASP A 263 2.10 -4.02 20.68
N GLU A 264 0.88 -4.55 20.67
CA GLU A 264 -0.33 -3.87 21.12
C GLU A 264 -0.30 -3.41 22.58
N ARG A 265 0.62 -3.91 23.42
CA ARG A 265 0.85 -3.36 24.78
C ARG A 265 1.37 -1.93 24.75
N MET A 266 1.86 -1.46 23.60
CA MET A 266 2.35 -0.10 23.38
C MET A 266 1.28 0.83 22.79
N LEU A 267 -0.01 0.44 22.74
CA LEU A 267 -1.09 1.32 22.28
C LEU A 267 -1.19 2.62 23.10
N ASP A 268 -0.89 2.56 24.40
CA ASP A 268 -0.90 3.73 25.29
C ASP A 268 0.45 4.47 25.33
N HIS A 269 1.40 4.09 24.46
CA HIS A 269 2.67 4.80 24.35
C HIS A 269 2.46 6.21 23.80
N THR A 270 3.22 7.16 24.35
CA THR A 270 3.11 8.58 24.02
C THR A 270 4.47 9.19 23.74
N ALA A 271 4.48 10.26 22.95
CA ALA A 271 5.66 11.10 22.80
C ALA A 271 5.25 12.58 22.77
N GLN A 272 5.99 13.40 23.50
CA GLN A 272 5.80 14.85 23.52
C GLN A 272 6.72 15.50 22.47
N ILE A 273 6.12 16.15 21.47
CA ILE A 273 6.85 16.90 20.45
C ILE A 273 6.38 18.35 20.50
N LYS A 274 7.27 19.24 20.98
CA LYS A 274 6.94 20.65 21.27
C LYS A 274 5.73 20.72 22.23
N SER A 275 4.66 21.38 21.84
CA SER A 275 3.42 21.53 22.63
C SER A 275 2.40 20.42 22.41
N ARG A 276 2.66 19.43 21.55
CA ARG A 276 1.71 18.36 21.22
C ARG A 276 2.16 17.00 21.75
N THR A 277 1.25 16.32 22.43
CA THR A 277 1.38 14.89 22.75
C THR A 277 0.84 14.08 21.58
N TYR A 278 1.57 13.04 21.18
CA TYR A 278 1.11 12.05 20.22
C TYR A 278 0.89 10.72 20.94
N HIS A 279 -0.23 10.06 20.65
CA HIS A 279 -0.57 8.75 21.19
C HIS A 279 -0.66 7.75 20.04
N VAL A 280 -0.16 6.52 20.24
CA VAL A 280 -0.34 5.44 19.26
C VAL A 280 -1.83 5.12 19.08
N ARG A 281 -2.57 5.08 20.20
CA ARG A 281 -4.01 4.82 20.25
C ARG A 281 -4.85 5.74 19.36
N GLU A 282 -4.54 7.05 19.31
CA GLU A 282 -5.28 8.01 18.49
C GLU A 282 -5.30 7.59 17.01
N ASN A 283 -4.15 7.22 16.45
CA ASN A 283 -4.09 6.79 15.06
C ASN A 283 -4.66 5.38 14.90
N TYR A 284 -4.45 4.48 15.87
CA TYR A 284 -5.06 3.15 15.86
C TYR A 284 -6.60 3.20 15.74
N GLU A 285 -7.24 4.06 16.52
CA GLU A 285 -8.69 4.29 16.48
C GLU A 285 -9.11 5.02 15.20
N SER A 286 -8.36 6.03 14.77
CA SER A 286 -8.64 6.73 13.51
C SER A 286 -8.57 5.82 12.29
N LEU A 287 -7.66 4.84 12.25
CA LEU A 287 -7.56 3.89 11.14
C LEU A 287 -8.80 2.99 11.03
N GLN A 288 -9.59 2.89 12.10
CA GLN A 288 -10.81 2.09 12.22
C GLN A 288 -12.08 2.96 12.17
N SER A 289 -11.95 4.24 11.80
CA SER A 289 -13.11 5.13 11.67
C SER A 289 -13.69 5.09 10.26
N TRP A 290 -15.00 5.32 10.18
CA TRP A 290 -15.70 5.43 8.90
C TRP A 290 -15.16 6.58 8.05
N ASP A 291 -14.92 7.73 8.69
CA ASP A 291 -14.38 8.94 8.04
C ASP A 291 -13.02 8.67 7.37
N TRP A 292 -12.20 7.81 7.98
CA TRP A 292 -10.93 7.43 7.40
C TRP A 292 -11.07 6.40 6.29
N LEU A 293 -11.77 5.29 6.53
CA LEU A 293 -11.84 4.21 5.55
C LEU A 293 -12.64 4.61 4.30
N TYR A 294 -13.85 5.12 4.52
CA TYR A 294 -14.83 5.44 3.48
C TYR A 294 -14.90 6.94 3.19
N GLY A 295 -14.88 7.76 4.24
CA GLY A 295 -14.97 9.22 4.11
C GLY A 295 -13.76 9.86 3.42
N SER A 296 -12.61 9.20 3.40
CA SER A 296 -11.40 9.71 2.75
C SER A 296 -11.29 9.33 1.27
N ASN A 297 -12.30 8.67 0.69
CA ASN A 297 -12.32 8.45 -0.75
C ASN A 297 -12.37 9.81 -1.49
N PRO A 298 -11.51 10.03 -2.51
CA PRO A 298 -11.66 11.17 -3.40
C PRO A 298 -13.04 11.18 -4.05
N ALA A 299 -13.53 12.37 -4.39
CA ALA A 299 -14.83 12.54 -5.04
C ALA A 299 -15.00 11.60 -6.24
N PHE A 300 -16.19 11.01 -6.36
CA PHE A 300 -16.49 10.05 -7.40
C PHE A 300 -17.96 10.10 -7.80
N SER A 301 -18.27 9.64 -9.00
CA SER A 301 -19.63 9.36 -9.45
C SER A 301 -19.74 7.92 -9.93
N VAL A 302 -20.90 7.31 -9.71
CA VAL A 302 -21.16 5.92 -10.06
C VAL A 302 -22.60 5.77 -10.54
N THR A 303 -22.78 4.96 -11.58
CA THR A 303 -24.07 4.79 -12.25
C THR A 303 -24.57 3.36 -12.11
N ALA A 304 -25.79 3.21 -11.59
CA ALA A 304 -26.57 1.98 -11.62
C ALA A 304 -27.65 2.11 -12.71
N SER A 305 -27.78 1.10 -13.58
CA SER A 305 -28.77 1.12 -14.66
C SER A 305 -29.45 -0.23 -14.83
N THR A 306 -30.75 -0.20 -15.11
CA THR A 306 -31.55 -1.39 -15.42
C THR A 306 -31.16 -2.08 -16.72
N GLU A 307 -30.41 -1.40 -17.59
CA GLU A 307 -29.80 -2.01 -18.77
C GLU A 307 -28.76 -3.09 -18.39
N HIS A 308 -28.08 -2.91 -17.25
CA HIS A 308 -27.06 -3.84 -16.76
C HIS A 308 -27.58 -4.77 -15.67
N VAL A 309 -28.43 -4.25 -14.77
CA VAL A 309 -29.01 -5.02 -13.67
C VAL A 309 -30.52 -4.80 -13.66
N PRO A 310 -31.34 -5.77 -14.11
CA PRO A 310 -32.79 -5.58 -14.19
C PRO A 310 -33.45 -5.24 -12.84
N PHE A 311 -34.47 -4.36 -12.89
CA PHE A 311 -35.33 -3.99 -11.77
C PHE A 311 -36.79 -3.97 -12.23
N ASP A 312 -37.57 -5.00 -11.89
CA ASP A 312 -39.04 -5.03 -12.00
C ASP A 312 -39.65 -4.52 -13.33
N GLN A 313 -38.98 -4.77 -14.45
CA GLN A 313 -39.36 -4.27 -15.80
C GLN A 313 -39.42 -2.74 -15.93
N ALA A 314 -38.93 -2.00 -14.92
CA ALA A 314 -38.81 -0.56 -14.96
C ALA A 314 -37.54 -0.14 -15.72
N SER A 315 -37.63 0.99 -16.42
CA SER A 315 -36.45 1.71 -16.91
C SER A 315 -35.99 2.69 -15.82
N LEU A 316 -34.79 2.47 -15.31
CA LEU A 316 -34.20 3.28 -14.25
C LEU A 316 -32.68 3.35 -14.42
N THR A 317 -32.18 4.58 -14.56
CA THR A 317 -30.75 4.89 -14.45
C THR A 317 -30.57 5.88 -13.31
N VAL A 318 -29.68 5.55 -12.36
CA VAL A 318 -29.36 6.36 -11.18
C VAL A 318 -27.87 6.64 -11.20
N THR A 319 -27.48 7.92 -11.21
CA THR A 319 -26.10 8.34 -11.02
C THR A 319 -25.96 9.04 -9.67
N LEU A 320 -25.12 8.47 -8.81
CA LEU A 320 -24.78 9.01 -7.50
C LEU A 320 -23.47 9.80 -7.61
N HIS A 321 -23.47 11.05 -7.14
CA HIS A 321 -22.27 11.86 -7.01
C HIS A 321 -21.91 11.97 -5.54
N CYS A 322 -20.72 11.48 -5.19
CA CYS A 322 -20.29 11.31 -3.82
C CYS A 322 -19.06 12.17 -3.50
N THR A 323 -19.11 12.90 -2.38
CA THR A 323 -17.92 13.47 -1.72
C THR A 323 -17.88 13.04 -0.26
N HIS A 324 -16.67 12.89 0.27
CA HIS A 324 -16.45 12.40 1.64
C HIS A 324 -17.22 11.11 1.98
N GLY A 325 -17.34 10.20 1.01
CA GLY A 325 -18.07 8.93 1.14
C GLY A 325 -19.60 9.04 1.21
N ARG A 326 -20.17 10.23 1.01
CA ARG A 326 -21.62 10.49 1.08
C ARG A 326 -22.16 11.00 -0.24
N VAL A 327 -23.43 10.69 -0.53
CA VAL A 327 -24.12 11.13 -1.73
C VAL A 327 -24.51 12.61 -1.61
N ASP A 328 -23.92 13.48 -2.41
CA ASP A 328 -24.26 14.92 -2.41
C ASP A 328 -25.35 15.26 -3.43
N ARG A 329 -25.37 14.51 -4.54
CA ARG A 329 -26.31 14.71 -5.64
C ARG A 329 -26.69 13.38 -6.26
N VAL A 330 -27.95 13.29 -6.69
CA VAL A 330 -28.52 12.14 -7.37
C VAL A 330 -29.14 12.60 -8.67
N ASP A 331 -28.66 12.05 -9.78
CA ASP A 331 -29.30 12.19 -11.09
C ASP A 331 -30.08 10.92 -11.37
N VAL A 332 -31.33 11.05 -11.81
CA VAL A 332 -32.24 9.92 -12.04
C VAL A 332 -32.97 10.08 -13.36
N GLU A 333 -32.97 9.01 -14.14
CA GLU A 333 -33.70 8.91 -15.41
C GLU A 333 -34.67 7.73 -15.29
N THR A 334 -35.97 8.03 -15.26
CA THR A 334 -37.03 7.02 -15.18
C THR A 334 -38.37 7.63 -15.62
N PRO A 335 -39.28 6.87 -16.27
CA PRO A 335 -40.64 7.34 -16.55
C PRO A 335 -41.55 7.35 -15.31
N SER A 336 -41.11 6.80 -14.16
CA SER A 336 -41.92 6.69 -12.94
C SER A 336 -41.63 7.84 -11.97
N PRO A 337 -42.56 8.79 -11.75
CA PRO A 337 -42.36 9.89 -10.80
C PRO A 337 -42.13 9.40 -9.36
N THR A 338 -42.80 8.31 -8.97
CA THR A 338 -42.65 7.70 -7.64
C THR A 338 -41.24 7.16 -7.43
N LEU A 339 -40.66 6.48 -8.44
CA LEU A 339 -39.28 6.00 -8.37
C LEU A 339 -38.29 7.17 -8.36
N ALA A 340 -38.53 8.19 -9.19
CA ALA A 340 -37.71 9.39 -9.17
C ALA A 340 -37.67 10.04 -7.78
N GLN A 341 -38.83 10.18 -7.13
CA GLN A 341 -38.92 10.75 -5.78
C GLN A 341 -38.22 9.86 -4.73
N ALA A 342 -38.39 8.54 -4.80
CA ALA A 342 -37.74 7.59 -3.89
C ALA A 342 -36.20 7.64 -4.01
N VAL A 343 -35.68 7.71 -5.23
CA VAL A 343 -34.24 7.80 -5.51
C VAL A 343 -33.64 9.12 -5.02
N GLN A 344 -34.40 10.22 -5.07
CA GLN A 344 -33.93 11.52 -4.52
C GLN A 344 -33.71 11.49 -3.00
N GLN A 345 -34.35 10.56 -2.26
CA GLN A 345 -34.14 10.40 -0.82
C GLN A 345 -32.76 9.80 -0.47
N LEU A 346 -31.98 9.34 -1.46
CA LEU A 346 -30.62 8.84 -1.26
C LEU A 346 -29.61 9.95 -0.97
N LYS A 347 -29.96 11.22 -1.19
CA LYS A 347 -29.08 12.35 -0.89
C LYS A 347 -28.73 12.39 0.61
N GLY A 348 -27.45 12.54 0.92
CA GLY A 348 -26.88 12.50 2.26
C GLY A 348 -26.53 11.10 2.77
N ALA A 349 -27.02 10.05 2.10
CA ALA A 349 -26.75 8.67 2.49
C ALA A 349 -25.24 8.34 2.37
N PRO A 350 -24.69 7.60 3.32
CA PRO A 350 -23.33 7.08 3.22
C PRO A 350 -23.29 5.97 2.15
N TYR A 351 -22.29 6.02 1.27
CA TYR A 351 -22.24 5.16 0.08
C TYR A 351 -22.07 3.68 0.41
N ASP A 352 -21.39 3.34 1.52
CA ASP A 352 -21.25 1.98 2.03
C ASP A 352 -22.59 1.35 2.48
N ALA A 353 -23.63 2.15 2.69
CA ALA A 353 -24.98 1.64 2.93
C ALA A 353 -25.74 1.28 1.63
N LEU A 354 -25.34 1.89 0.50
CA LEU A 354 -25.99 1.74 -0.80
C LEU A 354 -25.33 0.67 -1.67
N ALA A 355 -24.03 0.49 -1.54
CA ALA A 355 -23.23 -0.51 -2.26
C ALA A 355 -22.67 -1.58 -1.30
N TRP A 356 -22.13 -2.67 -1.84
CA TRP A 356 -21.41 -3.64 -1.01
C TRP A 356 -20.13 -3.01 -0.44
N ALA A 357 -20.12 -2.80 0.88
CA ALA A 357 -18.92 -2.45 1.61
C ALA A 357 -17.98 -3.67 1.71
N PRO A 358 -16.67 -3.55 1.48
CA PRO A 358 -15.73 -4.61 1.81
C PRO A 358 -15.69 -4.86 3.33
N PRO A 359 -15.32 -6.07 3.79
CA PRO A 359 -15.13 -6.36 5.21
C PRO A 359 -14.09 -5.41 5.83
N SER A 360 -14.37 -4.91 7.03
CA SER A 360 -13.44 -4.07 7.81
C SER A 360 -13.83 -4.07 9.28
N SER A 361 -13.05 -3.42 10.15
CA SER A 361 -13.43 -3.17 11.54
C SER A 361 -14.48 -2.05 11.68
N VAL A 362 -14.74 -1.29 10.61
CA VAL A 362 -15.74 -0.22 10.61
C VAL A 362 -17.13 -0.85 10.52
N PRO A 363 -18.05 -0.55 11.46
CA PRO A 363 -19.43 -1.01 11.38
C PRO A 363 -20.10 -0.51 10.08
N PRO A 364 -20.94 -1.34 9.43
CA PRO A 364 -21.65 -0.92 8.23
C PRO A 364 -22.64 0.19 8.56
N SER A 365 -22.72 1.19 7.68
CA SER A 365 -23.73 2.24 7.80
C SER A 365 -25.15 1.70 7.60
N THR A 366 -26.12 2.34 8.24
CA THR A 366 -27.53 2.07 8.01
C THR A 366 -27.98 2.66 6.68
N ALA A 367 -28.73 1.87 5.91
CA ALA A 367 -29.35 2.38 4.70
C ALA A 367 -30.41 3.43 5.06
N PRO A 368 -30.60 4.48 4.23
CA PRO A 368 -31.74 5.36 4.38
C PRO A 368 -33.04 4.56 4.29
N ALA A 369 -34.12 5.11 4.86
CA ALA A 369 -35.45 4.52 4.78
C ALA A 369 -36.01 4.64 3.35
N VAL A 370 -35.50 3.83 2.44
CA VAL A 370 -36.01 3.64 1.07
C VAL A 370 -36.67 2.27 0.95
N GLU A 371 -37.46 2.08 -0.10
CA GLU A 371 -38.10 0.80 -0.39
C GLU A 371 -37.05 -0.33 -0.44
N ALA A 372 -37.31 -1.45 0.26
CA ALA A 372 -36.36 -2.54 0.40
C ALA A 372 -35.90 -3.13 -0.95
N ARG A 373 -36.78 -3.13 -1.95
CA ARG A 373 -36.47 -3.58 -3.32
C ARG A 373 -35.45 -2.68 -4.00
N LEU A 374 -35.64 -1.36 -3.91
CA LEU A 374 -34.70 -0.37 -4.46
C LEU A 374 -33.33 -0.48 -3.78
N ALA A 375 -33.30 -0.63 -2.44
CA ALA A 375 -32.05 -0.83 -1.70
C ALA A 375 -31.30 -2.10 -2.13
N ALA A 376 -32.02 -3.22 -2.29
CA ALA A 376 -31.44 -4.48 -2.74
C ALA A 376 -30.91 -4.39 -4.18
N TRP A 377 -31.64 -3.70 -5.07
CA TRP A 377 -31.20 -3.46 -6.44
C TRP A 377 -29.94 -2.60 -6.50
N LEU A 378 -29.89 -1.48 -5.76
CA LEU A 378 -28.71 -0.61 -5.71
C LEU A 378 -27.46 -1.38 -5.27
N LYS A 379 -27.55 -2.21 -4.24
CA LYS A 379 -26.40 -3.04 -3.80
C LYS A 379 -25.88 -3.97 -4.89
N LYS A 380 -26.75 -4.48 -5.75
CA LYS A 380 -26.37 -5.36 -6.85
C LYS A 380 -25.82 -4.58 -8.05
N ALA A 381 -26.38 -3.40 -8.31
CA ALA A 381 -26.06 -2.59 -9.48
C ALA A 381 -24.82 -1.69 -9.29
N LEU A 382 -24.44 -1.39 -8.04
CA LEU A 382 -23.30 -0.54 -7.67
C LEU A 382 -22.05 -1.33 -7.32
#